data_AF-A0A8J2LIE6-F1
#
_entry.id   AF-A0A8J2LIE6-F1
#
_cell.length_a   1.000
_cell.length_b   1.000
_cell.length_c   1.000
_cell.angle_alpha   90.00
_cell.angle_beta   90.00
_cell.angle_gamma   90.00
#
_symmetry.space_group_name_H-M   'P 1'
#
loop_
_entity.id
_entity.type
_entity.pdbx_description
1 polymer ?
#
loop_
_entity_poly.entity_id
_entity_poly.type
_entity_poly.pdbx_seq_one_letter_code
_entity_poly.pdbx_strand_id
1 'polypeptide(L)'
;MPGSDIIMGWFTDNGDFILNDYYAEKSTAPIKDPSQDVELIEAEQMDNGFRFVFRRRWDTCDDNDFKIQDDTVRIIWAWSDEIPVDGALPWHAGNRGVQSAFLKHRIGGAFRIPEQ
;
A
#
# COMPACT_ATOMS: atom_id res chain seq x y z
N MET A 1 12.53 -5.35 0.05
CA MET A 1 12.57 -4.31 -0.99
C MET A 1 13.16 -3.09 -0.30
N PRO A 2 14.50 -2.96 -0.21
CA PRO A 2 15.13 -1.93 0.64
C PRO A 2 14.79 -0.50 0.18
N GLY A 3 14.55 0.41 1.13
CA GLY A 3 14.22 1.81 0.92
C GLY A 3 12.80 2.07 0.42
N SER A 4 11.87 1.12 0.57
CA SER A 4 10.47 1.33 0.17
C SER A 4 9.57 1.71 1.34
N ASP A 5 8.72 2.68 1.08
CA ASP A 5 7.49 3.06 1.81
C ASP A 5 6.34 2.15 1.33
N ILE A 6 5.62 1.53 2.27
CA ILE A 6 4.72 0.40 2.03
C ILE A 6 3.41 0.59 2.81
N ILE A 7 2.33 0.78 2.06
CA ILE A 7 0.97 0.63 2.58
C ILE A 7 0.54 -0.83 2.47
N MET A 8 0.08 -1.40 3.58
CA MET A 8 -0.32 -2.80 3.65
C MET A 8 -1.66 -2.98 4.35
N GLY A 9 -2.54 -3.80 3.78
CA GLY A 9 -3.81 -4.13 4.40
C GLY A 9 -4.33 -5.52 4.09
N TRP A 10 -5.21 -6.00 4.96
CA TRP A 10 -5.83 -7.33 4.90
C TRP A 10 -7.13 -7.35 5.71
N PHE A 11 -8.01 -8.30 5.39
CA PHE A 11 -9.15 -8.62 6.25
C PHE A 11 -8.73 -9.61 7.33
N THR A 12 -9.18 -9.38 8.55
CA THR A 12 -9.03 -10.33 9.67
C THR A 12 -10.07 -11.44 9.58
N ASP A 13 -9.88 -12.51 10.35
CA ASP A 13 -10.83 -13.62 10.43
C ASP A 13 -12.23 -13.20 10.91
N ASN A 14 -12.34 -12.10 11.67
CA ASN A 14 -13.62 -11.54 12.12
C ASN A 14 -14.23 -10.53 11.12
N GLY A 15 -13.62 -10.32 9.96
CA GLY A 15 -14.15 -9.47 8.88
C GLY A 15 -13.81 -7.98 8.97
N ASP A 16 -12.95 -7.58 9.91
CA ASP A 16 -12.47 -6.19 9.98
C ASP A 16 -11.33 -5.96 8.98
N PHE A 17 -11.27 -4.79 8.35
CA PHE A 17 -10.15 -4.42 7.50
C PHE A 17 -9.07 -3.70 8.29
N ILE A 18 -7.84 -4.23 8.24
CA ILE A 18 -6.66 -3.58 8.81
C ILE A 18 -5.89 -2.94 7.66
N LEU A 19 -5.54 -1.66 7.84
CA LEU A 19 -4.62 -0.92 6.98
C LEU A 19 -3.53 -0.31 7.88
N ASN A 20 -2.27 -0.52 7.55
CA ASN A 20 -1.14 0.10 8.26
C ASN A 20 -0.06 0.54 7.28
N ASP A 21 0.76 1.45 7.78
CA ASP A 21 1.96 1.96 7.16
C ASP A 21 3.20 1.19 7.64
N TYR A 22 4.11 0.90 6.71
CA TYR A 22 5.33 0.13 6.91
C TYR A 22 6.46 0.72 6.06
N TYR A 23 7.70 0.49 6.50
CA TYR A 23 8.89 0.77 5.70
C TYR A 23 9.82 -0.43 5.69
N ALA A 24 10.67 -0.52 4.67
CA ALA A 24 11.62 -1.62 4.54
C ALA A 24 13.06 -1.11 4.43
N GLU A 25 13.88 -1.34 5.46
CA GLU A 25 15.31 -0.99 5.40
C GLU A 25 16.16 -2.00 4.62
N LYS A 26 15.72 -3.26 4.60
CA LYS A 26 16.49 -4.41 4.09
C LYS A 26 15.61 -5.35 3.27
N SER A 27 16.22 -6.39 2.71
CA SER A 27 15.50 -7.46 2.02
C SER A 27 14.93 -8.49 3.00
N THR A 28 14.21 -8.00 4.01
CA THR A 28 13.54 -8.76 5.07
C THR A 28 12.06 -8.33 5.15
N ALA A 29 11.31 -8.89 6.11
CA ALA A 29 9.96 -8.40 6.42
C ALA A 29 10.00 -6.88 6.68
N PRO A 30 9.04 -6.11 6.15
CA PRO A 30 8.86 -4.70 6.48
C PRO A 30 8.65 -4.47 7.98
N ILE A 31 9.05 -3.30 8.45
CA ILE A 31 8.91 -2.86 9.83
C ILE A 31 7.69 -1.94 9.87
N LYS A 32 6.82 -2.14 10.86
CA LYS A 32 5.67 -1.25 11.04
C LYS A 32 6.16 0.16 11.35
N ASP A 33 5.64 1.13 10.62
CA ASP A 33 6.11 2.51 10.76
C ASP A 33 5.61 3.12 12.08
N PRO A 34 6.48 3.79 12.87
CA PRO A 34 6.06 4.56 14.03
C PRO A 34 5.03 5.65 13.72
N SER A 35 5.12 6.29 12.54
CA SER A 35 4.05 7.15 12.03
C SER A 35 3.09 6.32 11.18
N GLN A 36 1.82 6.73 11.11
CA GLN A 36 0.85 6.08 10.23
C GLN A 36 0.23 7.17 9.38
N ASP A 37 0.80 7.41 8.20
CA ASP A 37 0.44 8.53 7.34
C ASP A 37 -0.60 8.17 6.26
N VAL A 38 -1.27 7.02 6.45
CA VAL A 38 -2.32 6.49 5.59
C VAL A 38 -3.69 6.54 6.26
N GLU A 39 -4.70 6.93 5.50
CA GLU A 39 -6.10 6.94 5.92
C GLU A 39 -6.92 6.00 5.04
N LEU A 40 -7.63 5.05 5.67
CA LEU A 40 -8.58 4.19 4.99
C LEU A 40 -9.85 4.98 4.63
N ILE A 41 -10.23 4.97 3.36
CA ILE A 41 -11.48 5.56 2.87
C ILE A 41 -12.57 4.48 2.74
N GLU A 42 -12.23 3.35 2.14
CA GLU A 42 -13.18 2.27 1.82
C GLU A 42 -12.42 0.94 1.81
N ALA A 43 -13.06 -0.13 2.27
CA ALA A 43 -12.61 -1.50 2.09
C ALA A 43 -13.82 -2.41 1.83
N GLU A 44 -13.70 -3.28 0.84
CA GLU A 44 -14.75 -4.18 0.40
C GLU A 44 -14.15 -5.54 0.04
N GLN A 45 -14.74 -6.60 0.59
CA GLN A 45 -14.42 -7.96 0.21
C GLN A 45 -15.20 -8.35 -1.04
N MET A 46 -14.52 -8.99 -1.99
CA MET A 46 -15.06 -9.41 -3.29
C MET A 46 -14.86 -10.93 -3.45
N ASP A 47 -15.58 -11.56 -4.38
CA ASP A 47 -15.50 -13.01 -4.61
C ASP A 47 -14.08 -13.53 -4.86
N ASN A 48 -13.22 -12.69 -5.44
CA ASN A 48 -11.86 -13.01 -5.87
C ASN A 48 -10.78 -12.16 -5.19
N GLY A 49 -11.06 -11.60 -4.01
CA GLY A 49 -10.09 -10.85 -3.22
C GLY A 49 -10.73 -9.72 -2.45
N PHE A 50 -10.08 -8.57 -2.41
CA PHE A 50 -10.65 -7.36 -1.84
C PHE A 50 -10.13 -6.12 -2.54
N ARG A 51 -10.91 -5.05 -2.43
CA ARG A 51 -10.54 -3.70 -2.84
C ARG A 51 -10.50 -2.83 -1.61
N PHE A 52 -9.52 -1.94 -1.54
CA PHE A 52 -9.53 -0.84 -0.58
C PHE A 52 -9.09 0.46 -1.26
N VAL A 53 -9.56 1.56 -0.72
CA VAL A 53 -9.23 2.92 -1.15
C VAL A 53 -8.63 3.63 0.05
N PHE A 54 -7.52 4.32 -0.18
CA PHE A 54 -6.81 5.05 0.86
C PHE A 54 -6.44 6.45 0.40
N ARG A 55 -6.13 7.31 1.37
CA ARG A 55 -5.55 8.63 1.16
C ARG A 55 -4.22 8.72 1.91
N ARG A 56 -3.23 9.32 1.25
CA ARG A 56 -1.93 9.67 1.81
C ARG A 56 -1.51 11.04 1.26
N ARG A 57 -0.80 11.84 2.05
CA ARG A 57 -0.22 13.10 1.57
C ARG A 57 0.93 12.82 0.59
N TRP A 58 1.17 13.74 -0.34
CA TRP A 58 2.34 13.64 -1.25
C TRP A 58 3.68 13.79 -0.52
N ASP A 59 3.67 14.56 0.57
CA ASP A 59 4.78 14.80 1.48
C ASP A 59 4.19 14.73 2.90
N THR A 60 4.61 13.72 3.65
CA THR A 60 4.14 13.43 5.01
C THR A 60 5.03 14.08 6.07
N CYS A 61 6.21 14.55 5.67
CA CYS A 61 7.29 15.01 6.55
C CYS A 61 7.81 13.91 7.49
N ASP A 62 7.66 12.64 7.11
CA ASP A 62 8.30 11.49 7.75
C ASP A 62 9.54 11.05 6.96
N ASP A 63 10.63 10.73 7.67
CA ASP A 63 11.90 10.29 7.10
C ASP A 63 11.85 8.86 6.54
N ASN A 64 10.91 8.03 7.00
CA ASN A 64 10.71 6.67 6.48
C ASN A 64 9.91 6.63 5.17
N ASP A 65 9.32 7.77 4.82
CA ASP A 65 8.31 7.90 3.78
C ASP A 65 8.89 8.37 2.45
N PHE A 66 8.35 7.83 1.35
CA PHE A 66 8.68 8.29 0.02
C PHE A 66 7.90 9.55 -0.34
N LYS A 67 8.61 10.68 -0.39
CA LYS A 67 8.08 11.94 -0.89
C LYS A 67 7.79 11.90 -2.39
N ILE A 68 6.53 11.99 -2.74
CA ILE A 68 6.08 11.98 -4.14
C ILE A 68 6.22 13.40 -4.73
N GLN A 69 7.12 13.52 -5.71
CA GLN A 69 7.43 14.77 -6.40
C GLN A 69 6.91 14.75 -7.84
N ASP A 70 7.24 15.79 -8.60
CA ASP A 70 6.85 15.93 -10.02
C ASP A 70 7.80 15.09 -10.90
N ASP A 71 7.89 13.79 -10.61
CA ASP A 71 8.74 12.83 -11.32
C ASP A 71 8.06 11.45 -11.41
N THR A 72 8.70 10.54 -12.14
CA THR A 72 8.29 9.15 -12.27
C THR A 72 8.54 8.40 -10.97
N VAL A 73 7.49 7.78 -10.43
CA VAL A 73 7.55 6.92 -9.27
C VAL A 73 7.62 5.45 -9.71
N ARG A 74 8.39 4.66 -8.99
CA ARG A 74 8.44 3.20 -9.17
C ARG A 74 7.50 2.55 -8.17
N ILE A 75 6.31 2.19 -8.62
CA ILE A 75 5.31 1.48 -7.83
C ILE A 75 5.71 0.01 -7.77
N ILE A 76 5.78 -0.55 -6.57
CA ILE A 76 5.94 -1.97 -6.31
C ILE A 76 4.67 -2.49 -5.64
N TRP A 77 4.36 -3.76 -5.84
CA TRP A 77 3.26 -4.41 -5.14
C TRP A 77 3.57 -5.87 -4.87
N ALA A 78 2.91 -6.43 -3.88
CA ALA A 78 2.96 -7.83 -3.54
C ALA A 78 1.68 -8.25 -2.80
N TRP A 79 1.34 -9.53 -2.86
CA TRP A 79 0.20 -10.10 -2.15
C TRP A 79 0.48 -11.52 -1.67
N SER A 80 -0.35 -12.00 -0.76
CA SER A 80 -0.31 -13.34 -0.18
C SER A 80 -1.75 -13.87 -0.05
N ASP A 81 -1.91 -15.19 -0.17
CA ASP A 81 -3.19 -15.86 0.12
C ASP A 81 -3.36 -16.13 1.64
N GLU A 82 -2.31 -15.88 2.41
CA GLU A 82 -2.30 -15.97 3.88
C GLU A 82 -2.44 -14.57 4.50
N ILE A 83 -3.11 -14.50 5.65
CA ILE A 83 -3.17 -13.28 6.48
C ILE A 83 -2.04 -13.27 7.52
N PRO A 84 -1.60 -12.09 8.00
CA PRO A 84 -0.65 -12.01 9.11
C PRO A 84 -1.17 -12.68 10.39
N VAL A 85 -0.28 -13.42 11.08
CA VAL A 85 -0.57 -14.10 12.36
C VAL A 85 0.44 -13.64 13.41
N ASP A 86 -0.03 -13.19 14.57
CA ASP A 86 0.81 -12.71 15.69
C ASP A 86 1.89 -11.68 15.29
N GLY A 87 1.57 -10.83 14.30
CA GLY A 87 2.47 -9.81 13.77
C GLY A 87 3.50 -10.33 12.74
N ALA A 88 3.52 -11.62 12.44
CA ALA A 88 4.33 -12.18 11.37
C ALA A 88 3.67 -11.93 10.01
N LEU A 89 4.38 -11.24 9.11
CA LEU A 89 3.92 -10.97 7.75
C LEU A 89 4.27 -12.14 6.82
N PRO A 90 3.31 -12.66 6.04
CA PRO A 90 3.55 -13.79 5.14
C PRO A 90 4.44 -13.40 3.96
N TRP A 91 5.23 -14.37 3.48
CA TRP A 91 6.12 -14.15 2.34
C TRP A 91 5.36 -14.22 1.02
N HIS A 92 5.39 -13.12 0.25
CA HIS A 92 4.67 -13.00 -1.01
C HIS A 92 5.23 -13.88 -2.16
N ALA A 93 6.33 -14.61 -1.98
CA ALA A 93 6.95 -15.44 -3.03
C ALA A 93 7.05 -14.74 -4.41
N GLY A 94 6.40 -15.32 -5.43
CA GLY A 94 6.31 -14.78 -6.80
C GLY A 94 5.15 -13.81 -7.04
N ASN A 95 4.25 -13.63 -6.07
CA ASN A 95 3.06 -12.77 -6.13
C ASN A 95 3.47 -11.31 -5.89
N ARG A 96 4.21 -10.74 -6.84
CA ARG A 96 4.74 -9.38 -6.76
C ARG A 96 4.99 -8.79 -8.14
N GLY A 97 5.06 -7.47 -8.22
CA GLY A 97 5.35 -6.78 -9.46
C GLY A 97 5.88 -5.37 -9.25
N VAL A 98 6.17 -4.72 -10.37
CA VAL A 98 6.73 -3.37 -10.40
C VAL A 98 6.34 -2.65 -11.67
N GLN A 99 6.01 -1.36 -11.55
CA GLN A 99 5.64 -0.50 -12.67
C GLN A 99 6.05 0.94 -12.40
N SER A 100 6.55 1.62 -13.42
CA SER A 100 6.84 3.05 -13.37
C SER A 100 5.61 3.85 -13.78
N ALA A 101 5.28 4.90 -13.02
CA ALA A 101 4.14 5.76 -13.28
C ALA A 101 4.41 7.21 -12.84
N PHE A 102 3.78 8.16 -13.51
CA PHE A 102 3.78 9.56 -13.08
C PHE A 102 2.51 9.83 -12.27
N LEU A 103 2.64 10.00 -10.95
CA LEU A 103 1.48 10.05 -10.05
C LEU A 103 0.79 11.41 -10.02
N LYS A 104 1.54 12.50 -10.24
CA LYS A 104 1.00 13.86 -10.25
C LYS A 104 0.42 14.24 -11.60
N HIS A 105 -0.47 13.45 -12.15
CA HIS A 105 -1.15 13.86 -13.37
C HIS A 105 -2.09 15.04 -13.06
N ARG A 106 -1.91 16.17 -13.75
CA ARG A 106 -2.85 17.30 -13.70
C ARG A 106 -4.15 16.84 -14.34
N ILE A 107 -5.13 16.49 -13.51
CA ILE A 107 -6.48 16.21 -13.98
C ILE A 107 -7.10 17.52 -14.47
N GLY A 108 -7.02 17.74 -15.78
CA GLY A 108 -7.89 18.66 -16.52
C GLY A 108 -9.28 18.08 -16.81
N GLY A 109 -9.62 16.88 -16.31
CA GLY A 109 -10.94 16.27 -16.50
C GLY A 109 -11.20 15.19 -15.46
N ALA A 110 -12.17 15.43 -14.58
CA ALA A 110 -12.63 14.61 -13.45
C ALA A 110 -12.14 13.14 -13.43
N PHE A 111 -11.46 12.76 -12.33
CA PHE A 111 -11.20 11.37 -11.98
C PHE A 111 -12.52 10.60 -11.92
N ARG A 112 -12.75 9.70 -12.87
CA ARG A 112 -13.86 8.74 -12.82
C ARG A 112 -13.29 7.40 -12.39
N ILE A 113 -13.78 6.88 -11.26
CA ILE A 113 -13.59 5.47 -10.92
C ILE A 113 -14.32 4.68 -12.02
N PRO A 114 -13.67 3.72 -12.72
CA PRO A 114 -14.37 2.89 -13.67
C PRO A 114 -15.40 2.04 -12.92
N GLU A 115 -16.70 2.23 -13.23
CA GLU A 115 -17.71 1.21 -12.94
C GLU A 115 -17.45 0.02 -13.88
N GLN A 116 -17.44 -1.19 -13.31
CA GLN A 116 -17.49 -2.43 -14.08
C GLN A 116 -18.94 -2.78 -14.41
#